data_AF-A0A7K3LDQ0-F1
#
_entry.id   AF-A0A7K3LDQ0-F1
#
_cell.length_a   1.000
_cell.length_b   1.000
_cell.length_c   1.000
_cell.angle_alpha   90.00
_cell.angle_beta   90.00
_cell.angle_gamma   90.00
#
_symmetry.space_group_name_H-M   'P 1'
#
loop_
_entity.id
_entity.type
_entity.pdbx_description
1 polymer ?
#
loop_
_entity_poly.entity_id
_entity_poly.type
_entity_poly.pdbx_seq_one_letter_code
_entity_poly.pdbx_strand_id
1 'polypeptide(L)'
;MTARTGRPVRHRIGRLLGVYAGLAGVAACALFPILWALSGSLKRQAEISQPMLFPAHPQWSNYLDVFARMPFWRMLFNTVLYAGCVTAGQVFFCSLAGYAFARLPFTGRDTLFVLYLATLMVPLTVTVI
;
A
#
# COMPACT_ATOMS: atom_id res chain seq x y z
N MET A 1 -37.02 7.20 35.48
CA MET A 1 -37.47 8.08 34.38
C MET A 1 -36.25 8.57 33.61
N THR A 2 -35.93 7.96 32.46
CA THR A 2 -34.76 8.29 31.63
C THR A 2 -35.22 8.87 30.29
N ALA A 3 -35.05 10.17 30.10
CA ALA A 3 -35.36 10.86 28.84
C ALA A 3 -34.25 10.58 27.80
N ARG A 4 -34.61 9.87 26.73
CA ARG A 4 -33.77 9.70 25.53
C ARG A 4 -33.84 10.98 24.70
N THR A 5 -32.78 11.77 24.72
CA THR A 5 -32.60 12.95 23.85
C THR A 5 -32.34 12.50 22.40
N GLY A 6 -33.40 12.56 21.58
CA GLY A 6 -33.31 12.34 20.15
C GLY A 6 -32.55 13.47 19.46
N ARG A 7 -31.28 13.22 19.09
CA ARG A 7 -30.54 14.12 18.20
C ARG A 7 -31.29 14.24 16.85
N PRO A 8 -31.50 15.46 16.31
CA PRO A 8 -32.30 15.66 15.10
C PRO A 8 -31.66 14.93 13.90
N VAL A 9 -32.44 14.05 13.27
CA VAL A 9 -32.03 13.16 12.17
C VAL A 9 -31.35 13.91 11.01
N ARG A 10 -31.73 15.17 10.77
CA ARG A 10 -31.20 16.03 9.70
C ARG A 10 -29.70 16.33 9.83
N HIS A 11 -29.18 16.52 11.05
CA HIS A 11 -27.75 16.72 11.27
C HIS A 11 -26.93 15.43 11.09
N ARG A 12 -27.55 14.27 11.30
CA ARG A 12 -26.90 12.97 11.10
C ARG A 12 -26.74 12.67 9.60
N ILE A 13 -27.74 12.97 8.77
CA ILE A 13 -27.69 12.76 7.32
C ILE A 13 -26.69 13.69 6.64
N GLY A 14 -26.67 14.98 6.99
CA GLY A 14 -25.69 15.93 6.43
C GLY A 14 -24.24 15.56 6.75
N ARG A 15 -23.98 15.08 7.97
CA ARG A 15 -22.66 14.57 8.35
C ARG A 15 -22.26 13.31 7.59
N LEU A 16 -23.20 12.38 7.40
CA LEU A 16 -22.95 11.16 6.63
C LEU A 16 -22.62 11.49 5.17
N LEU A 17 -23.42 12.35 4.52
CA LEU A 17 -23.16 12.79 3.14
C LEU A 17 -21.80 13.48 3.01
N GLY A 18 -21.42 14.34 3.95
CA GLY A 18 -20.10 14.97 3.96
C GLY A 18 -18.96 13.96 4.11
N VAL A 19 -19.12 12.96 4.99
CA VAL A 19 -18.12 11.89 5.16
C VAL A 19 -18.01 11.02 3.90
N TYR A 20 -19.13 10.61 3.29
CA TYR A 20 -19.11 9.80 2.07
C TYR A 20 -18.55 10.57 0.87
N ALA A 21 -18.87 11.86 0.73
CA ALA A 21 -18.27 12.72 -0.29
C ALA A 21 -16.75 12.85 -0.10
N GLY A 22 -16.30 13.04 1.14
CA GLY A 22 -14.87 13.07 1.47
C GLY A 22 -14.16 11.75 1.16
N LEU A 23 -14.76 10.61 1.55
CA LEU A 23 -14.23 9.28 1.25
C LEU A 23 -14.18 9.02 -0.27
N ALA A 24 -15.22 9.41 -1.02
CA ALA A 24 -15.25 9.28 -2.47
C ALA A 24 -14.16 10.13 -3.14
N GLY A 25 -13.92 11.35 -2.64
CA GLY A 25 -12.83 12.21 -3.12
C GLY A 25 -11.45 11.59 -2.91
N VAL A 26 -11.18 11.08 -1.70
CA VAL A 26 -9.90 10.40 -1.39
C VAL A 26 -9.72 9.15 -2.24
N ALA A 27 -10.78 8.35 -2.40
CA ALA A 27 -10.76 7.16 -3.24
C ALA A 27 -10.47 7.51 -4.71
N ALA A 28 -11.09 8.56 -5.25
CA ALA A 28 -10.84 9.02 -6.62
C ALA A 28 -9.37 9.43 -6.82
N CYS A 29 -8.79 10.19 -5.88
CA CYS A 29 -7.38 10.57 -5.94
C CYS A 29 -6.42 9.36 -5.89
N ALA A 30 -6.73 8.35 -5.07
CA ALA A 30 -5.92 7.14 -4.96
C ALA A 30 -6.06 6.21 -6.17
N LEU A 31 -7.26 6.12 -6.75
CA LEU A 31 -7.54 5.24 -7.90
C LEU A 31 -7.06 5.84 -9.21
N PHE A 32 -7.01 7.16 -9.34
CA PHE A 32 -6.58 7.83 -10.56
C PHE A 32 -5.24 7.30 -11.14
N PRO A 33 -4.12 7.23 -10.40
CA PRO A 33 -2.87 6.70 -10.94
C PRO A 33 -2.95 5.21 -11.32
N ILE A 34 -3.78 4.42 -10.61
CA ILE A 34 -3.98 3.00 -10.91
C ILE A 34 -4.74 2.85 -12.23
N LEU A 35 -5.80 3.64 -12.42
CA LEU A 35 -6.57 3.67 -13.67
C LEU A 35 -5.71 4.15 -14.84
N TRP A 36 -4.83 5.14 -14.60
CA TRP A 36 -3.87 5.60 -15.60
C TRP A 36 -2.88 4.49 -15.99
N ALA A 37 -2.32 3.77 -15.02
CA ALA A 37 -1.42 2.65 -15.28
C ALA A 37 -2.12 1.49 -16.02
N LEU A 38 -3.37 1.19 -15.67
CA LEU A 38 -4.18 0.17 -16.33
C LEU A 38 -4.54 0.55 -17.78
N SER A 39 -4.82 1.82 -18.03
CA SER A 39 -4.97 2.32 -19.40
C SER A 39 -3.66 2.19 -20.17
N GLY A 40 -2.54 2.54 -19.53
CA GLY A 40 -1.20 2.39 -20.07
C GLY A 40 -0.85 0.96 -20.49
N SER A 41 -1.26 -0.05 -19.72
CA SER A 41 -0.97 -1.46 -20.06
C SER A 41 -1.65 -1.93 -21.35
N LEU A 42 -2.73 -1.27 -21.77
CA LEU A 42 -3.47 -1.53 -23.00
C LEU A 42 -3.05 -0.64 -24.18
N LYS A 43 -2.16 0.33 -23.98
CA LYS A 43 -1.67 1.22 -25.05
C LYS A 43 -0.59 0.55 -25.89
N ARG A 44 -0.46 1.01 -27.14
CA ARG A 44 0.69 0.67 -27.98
C ARG A 44 1.93 1.48 -27.54
N GLN A 45 3.14 0.97 -27.78
CA GLN A 45 4.39 1.65 -27.40
C GLN A 45 4.45 3.13 -27.84
N ALA A 46 3.95 3.45 -29.04
CA ALA A 46 3.91 4.81 -29.58
C ALA A 46 2.88 5.74 -28.90
N GLU A 47 1.89 5.18 -28.22
CA GLU A 47 0.80 5.89 -27.52
C GLU A 47 1.12 6.13 -26.03
N ILE A 48 2.15 5.47 -25.48
CA ILE A 48 2.53 5.61 -24.06
C ILE A 48 2.94 7.05 -23.75
N SER A 49 3.61 7.73 -24.68
CA SER A 49 4.05 9.13 -24.54
C SER A 49 2.91 10.15 -24.71
N GLN A 50 1.72 9.73 -25.16
CA GLN A 50 0.59 10.61 -25.35
C GLN A 50 -0.23 10.73 -24.05
N PRO A 51 -0.65 11.94 -23.64
CA PRO A 51 -1.40 12.16 -22.40
C PRO A 51 -2.89 11.80 -22.55
N MET A 52 -3.20 10.70 -23.24
CA MET A 52 -4.56 10.24 -23.46
C MET A 52 -4.95 9.22 -22.39
N LEU A 53 -6.09 9.43 -21.74
CA LEU A 53 -6.50 8.59 -20.59
C LEU A 53 -7.03 7.22 -21.02
N PHE A 54 -7.44 7.06 -22.28
CA PHE A 54 -7.94 5.82 -22.86
C PHE A 54 -7.15 5.47 -24.13
N PRO A 55 -6.84 4.19 -24.38
CA PRO A 55 -6.19 3.77 -25.61
C PRO A 55 -7.13 3.95 -26.81
N ALA A 56 -6.61 4.41 -27.95
CA ALA A 56 -7.38 4.48 -29.19
C ALA A 56 -7.71 3.06 -29.72
N HIS A 57 -6.76 2.14 -29.56
CA HIS A 57 -6.91 0.73 -29.91
C HIS A 57 -6.40 -0.17 -28.78
N PRO A 58 -7.28 -0.70 -27.91
CA PRO A 58 -6.87 -1.56 -26.79
C PRO A 58 -6.07 -2.79 -27.26
N GLN A 59 -4.83 -2.93 -26.76
CA GLN A 59 -3.92 -4.03 -27.09
C GLN A 59 -3.94 -5.11 -25.99
N TRP A 60 -4.88 -6.04 -26.08
CA TRP A 60 -4.95 -7.19 -25.16
C TRP A 60 -3.79 -8.17 -25.32
N SER A 61 -3.15 -8.19 -26.50
CA SER A 61 -1.96 -9.01 -26.78
C SER A 61 -0.79 -8.68 -25.86
N ASN A 62 -0.72 -7.44 -25.31
CA ASN A 62 0.33 -7.04 -24.37
C ASN A 62 0.40 -7.99 -23.15
N TYR A 63 -0.73 -8.52 -22.68
CA TYR A 63 -0.73 -9.46 -21.56
C TYR A 63 -0.12 -10.81 -21.92
N LEU A 64 -0.36 -11.32 -23.13
CA LEU A 64 0.22 -12.59 -23.59
C LEU A 64 1.70 -12.43 -23.94
N ASP A 65 2.05 -11.31 -24.59
CA ASP A 65 3.40 -10.99 -25.02
C ASP A 65 4.39 -10.93 -23.85
N VAL A 66 3.97 -10.49 -22.66
CA VAL A 66 4.82 -10.45 -21.46
C VAL A 66 5.32 -11.84 -21.07
N PHE A 67 4.46 -12.87 -21.18
CA PHE A 67 4.85 -14.25 -20.87
C PHE A 67 5.79 -14.85 -21.92
N ALA A 68 5.73 -14.38 -23.17
CA ALA A 68 6.61 -14.82 -24.24
C ALA A 68 7.98 -14.11 -24.22
N ARG A 69 8.00 -12.82 -23.86
CA ARG A 69 9.22 -11.98 -23.89
C ARG A 69 10.09 -12.11 -22.66
N MET A 70 9.50 -12.46 -21.52
CA MET A 70 10.21 -12.56 -20.24
C MET A 70 9.73 -13.77 -19.45
N PRO A 71 10.58 -14.37 -18.59
CA PRO A 71 10.18 -15.47 -17.70
C PRO A 71 9.32 -14.94 -16.54
N PHE A 72 8.17 -14.34 -16.86
CA PHE A 72 7.30 -13.61 -15.94
C PHE A 72 6.86 -14.48 -14.76
N TRP A 73 6.52 -15.75 -15.02
CA TRP A 73 6.12 -16.68 -13.96
C TRP A 73 7.24 -16.91 -12.92
N ARG A 74 8.49 -17.03 -13.38
CA ARG A 74 9.64 -17.18 -12.50
C ARG A 74 9.89 -15.90 -11.69
N MET A 75 9.76 -14.73 -12.32
CA MET A 75 9.88 -13.45 -11.63
C MET A 75 8.81 -13.29 -10.55
N LEU A 76 7.56 -13.58 -10.89
CA LEU A 76 6.43 -13.53 -9.95
C LEU A 76 6.64 -14.50 -8.79
N PHE A 77 6.99 -15.75 -9.06
CA PHE A 77 7.24 -16.75 -8.03
C PHE A 77 8.40 -16.35 -7.11
N ASN A 78 9.50 -15.86 -7.66
CA ASN A 78 10.63 -15.37 -6.88
C ASN A 78 10.21 -14.22 -5.95
N THR A 79 9.43 -13.26 -6.44
CA THR A 79 8.94 -12.14 -5.63
C THR A 79 7.98 -12.60 -4.54
N VAL A 80 7.03 -13.48 -4.85
CA VAL A 80 6.06 -14.01 -3.88
C VAL A 80 6.78 -14.81 -2.80
N LEU A 81 7.71 -15.69 -3.18
CA LEU A 81 8.48 -16.48 -2.25
C LEU A 81 9.35 -15.58 -1.36
N TYR A 82 10.08 -14.64 -1.95
CA TYR A 82 10.93 -13.70 -1.24
C TYR A 82 10.10 -12.86 -0.25
N ALA A 83 9.04 -12.19 -0.72
CA ALA A 83 8.18 -11.37 0.11
C ALA A 83 7.53 -12.20 1.22
N GLY A 84 7.04 -13.40 0.92
CA GLY A 84 6.46 -14.32 1.90
C GLY A 84 7.45 -14.71 3.00
N CYS A 85 8.66 -15.12 2.64
CA CYS A 85 9.70 -15.49 3.59
C CYS A 85 10.13 -14.29 4.46
N VAL A 86 10.33 -13.12 3.85
CA VAL A 86 10.72 -11.90 4.58
C VAL A 86 9.61 -11.47 5.53
N THR A 87 8.35 -11.41 5.09
CA THR A 87 7.23 -11.04 5.95
C THR A 87 7.04 -12.04 7.09
N ALA A 88 7.12 -13.35 6.82
CA ALA A 88 6.99 -14.37 7.86
C ALA A 88 8.11 -14.25 8.92
N GLY A 89 9.35 -14.10 8.46
CA GLY A 89 10.49 -13.87 9.35
C GLY A 89 10.34 -12.58 10.15
N GLN A 90 9.97 -11.48 9.50
CA GLN A 90 9.77 -10.19 10.15
C GLN A 90 8.68 -10.28 11.23
N VAL A 91 7.51 -10.84 10.92
CA VAL A 91 6.42 -10.99 11.89
C VAL A 91 6.86 -11.83 13.08
N PHE A 92 7.55 -12.95 12.83
CA PHE A 92 8.08 -13.81 13.89
C PHE A 92 9.05 -13.04 14.80
N PHE A 93 10.14 -12.49 14.26
CA PHE A 93 11.15 -11.80 15.07
C PHE A 93 10.64 -10.50 15.70
N CYS A 94 9.88 -9.68 14.98
CA CYS A 94 9.33 -8.43 15.52
C CYS A 94 8.31 -8.69 16.63
N SER A 95 7.52 -9.77 16.54
CA SER A 95 6.58 -10.11 17.61
C SER A 95 7.29 -10.55 18.88
N LEU A 96 8.36 -11.36 18.76
CA LEU A 96 9.20 -11.75 19.90
C LEU A 96 9.90 -10.53 20.53
N ALA A 97 10.52 -9.68 19.69
CA ALA A 97 11.19 -8.47 20.16
C ALA A 97 10.19 -7.50 20.83
N GLY A 98 9.04 -7.27 20.20
CA GLY A 98 7.97 -6.43 20.75
C GLY A 98 7.46 -6.95 22.10
N TYR A 99 7.30 -8.27 22.25
CA TYR A 99 6.94 -8.88 23.53
C TYR A 99 8.02 -8.65 24.59
N ALA A 100 9.30 -8.81 24.23
CA ALA A 100 10.42 -8.56 25.15
C ALA A 100 10.43 -7.12 25.66
N PHE A 101 10.32 -6.13 24.77
CA PHE A 101 10.25 -4.71 25.16
C PHE A 101 9.00 -4.38 25.99
N ALA A 102 7.85 -4.98 25.69
CA ALA A 102 6.58 -4.64 26.35
C ALA A 102 6.37 -5.33 27.70
N ARG A 103 6.88 -6.55 27.89
CA ARG A 103 6.53 -7.39 29.06
C ARG A 103 7.71 -7.79 29.94
N LEU A 104 8.94 -7.86 29.43
CA LEU A 104 10.10 -8.22 30.25
C LEU A 104 10.79 -6.97 30.84
N PRO A 105 11.01 -6.92 32.16
CA PRO A 105 11.88 -5.91 32.77
C PRO A 105 13.34 -6.35 32.63
N PHE A 106 14.11 -5.71 31.75
CA PHE A 106 15.54 -5.96 31.59
C PHE A 106 16.34 -4.64 31.58
N THR A 107 17.57 -4.69 32.07
CA THR A 107 18.46 -3.52 32.18
C THR A 107 18.90 -3.04 30.80
N GLY A 108 18.76 -1.73 30.52
CA GLY A 108 19.16 -1.13 29.24
C GLY A 108 18.07 -1.11 28.15
N ARG A 109 16.83 -1.50 28.48
CA ARG A 109 15.67 -1.50 27.57
C ARG A 109 15.48 -0.19 26.82
N ASP A 110 15.49 0.93 27.54
CA ASP A 110 15.17 2.23 26.96
C ASP A 110 16.29 2.72 26.01
N THR A 111 17.55 2.42 26.33
CA THR A 111 18.70 2.70 25.46
C THR A 111 18.61 1.91 24.15
N LEU A 112 18.33 0.60 24.24
CA LEU A 112 18.16 -0.26 23.05
C LEU A 112 16.96 0.18 22.21
N PHE A 113 15.87 0.62 22.84
CA PHE A 113 14.71 1.15 22.15
C PHE A 113 15.02 2.43 21.37
N VAL A 114 15.71 3.40 22.01
CA VAL A 114 16.15 4.64 21.33
C VAL A 114 17.12 4.33 20.20
N LEU A 115 18.07 3.41 20.40
CA LEU A 115 18.99 2.99 19.34
C LEU A 115 18.23 2.38 18.15
N TYR A 116 17.26 1.51 18.42
CA TYR A 116 16.39 0.94 17.37
C TYR A 116 15.64 2.05 16.60
N LEU A 117 15.04 3.01 17.28
CA LEU A 117 14.40 4.15 16.62
C LEU A 117 15.40 4.97 15.79
N ALA A 118 16.62 5.18 16.29
CA ALA A 118 17.67 5.87 15.54
C ALA A 118 18.02 5.13 14.23
N THR A 119 18.03 3.79 14.22
CA THR A 119 18.24 3.02 13.00
C THR A 119 17.11 3.19 11.97
N LEU A 120 15.85 3.40 12.40
CA LEU A 120 14.73 3.67 11.50
C LEU A 120 14.81 5.06 10.83
N MET A 121 15.60 5.97 11.40
CA MET A 121 15.83 7.30 10.82
C MET A 121 16.95 7.33 9.79
N VAL A 122 17.72 6.24 9.64
CA VAL A 122 18.78 6.15 8.62
C VAL A 122 18.12 6.08 7.24
N PRO A 123 18.41 7.02 6.32
CA PRO A 123 17.79 7.02 5.02
C PRO A 123 18.33 5.88 4.14
N LEU A 124 17.44 5.24 3.38
CA LEU A 124 17.79 4.12 2.50
C LEU A 124 18.81 4.51 1.41
N THR A 125 18.90 5.79 1.07
CA THR A 125 19.85 6.32 0.07
C THR A 125 21.32 6.11 0.44
N VAL A 126 21.63 5.89 1.72
CA VAL A 126 22.99 5.63 2.21
C VAL A 126 23.33 4.14 2.24
N THR A 127 22.31 3.26 2.09
CA THR A 127 22.46 1.80 2.20
C THR A 127 22.57 1.11 0.84
N VAL A 128 22.15 1.78 -0.24
CA VAL A 128 22.27 1.28 -1.62
C VAL A 128 23.66 1.64 -2.15
N ILE A 129 24.49 0.64 -2.40
CA ILE A 129 25.82 0.73 -3.05
C ILE A 129 25.69 0.18 -4.47
#